data_AF-A0A832T1W3-F1
#
_entry.id   AF-A0A832T1W3-F1
#
_cell.length_a   1.000
_cell.length_b   1.000
_cell.length_c   1.000
_cell.angle_alpha   90.00
_cell.angle_beta   90.00
_cell.angle_gamma   90.00
#
_symmetry.space_group_name_H-M   'P 1'
#
loop_
_entity.id
_entity.type
_entity.pdbx_description
1 polymer ?
#
loop_
_entity_poly.entity_id
_entity_poly.type
_entity_poly.pdbx_seq_one_letter_code
_entity_poly.pdbx_strand_id
1 'polypeptide(L)'
;MIVEVREVVVIHELCRACGLCEKECPTGAIEVEDSAKIDEKDCVRCGLCVEVCPFDAILLGRATCELPKGSYRIEVLTKRPEVSVRISESKCVGCQACSSSCPVEALFGAKGSPPKLDVDRCVGCLECVRICPSRAIEPVGGFRG
;
A
#
# COMPACT_ATOMS: atom_id res chain seq x y z
N MET A 1 27.64 4.97 13.21
CA MET A 1 26.59 5.90 13.69
C MET A 1 25.40 5.72 12.80
N ILE A 2 24.21 5.50 13.36
CA ILE A 2 22.96 5.36 12.59
C ILE A 2 22.30 6.74 12.52
N VAL A 3 21.94 7.17 11.32
CA VAL A 3 21.24 8.43 11.08
C VAL A 3 19.90 8.13 10.43
N GLU A 4 18.84 8.81 10.89
CA GLU A 4 17.51 8.73 10.31
C GLU A 4 17.28 9.91 9.37
N VAL A 5 16.87 9.63 8.13
CA VAL A 5 16.44 10.64 7.17
C VAL A 5 15.11 10.23 6.56
N ARG A 6 14.29 11.20 6.13
CA ARG A 6 13.14 10.92 5.27
C ARG A 6 13.65 10.85 3.84
N GLU A 7 13.20 9.87 3.07
CA GLU A 7 13.64 9.67 1.69
C GLU A 7 12.46 9.44 0.76
N VAL A 8 12.47 10.06 -0.43
CA VAL A 8 11.50 9.80 -1.49
C VAL A 8 12.20 9.01 -2.58
N VAL A 9 11.67 7.84 -2.92
CA VAL A 9 12.28 6.92 -3.89
C VAL A 9 11.31 6.60 -5.01
N VAL A 10 11.81 6.65 -6.25
CA VAL A 10 11.04 6.25 -7.44
C VAL A 10 11.42 4.83 -7.83
N ILE A 11 10.43 3.94 -7.93
CA ILE A 11 10.58 2.61 -8.51
C ILE A 11 10.31 2.73 -10.01
N HIS A 12 11.39 2.92 -10.78
CA HIS A 12 11.30 3.20 -12.21
C HIS A 12 10.49 2.14 -13.00
N GLU A 13 10.55 0.88 -12.60
CA GLU A 13 9.81 -0.22 -13.27
C GLU A 13 8.28 -0.16 -13.10
N LEU A 14 7.79 0.50 -12.05
CA LEU A 14 6.35 0.68 -11.82
C LEU A 14 5.84 2.01 -12.40
N CYS A 15 6.73 2.94 -12.71
CA CYS A 15 6.36 4.25 -13.22
C CYS A 15 5.74 4.15 -14.61
N ARG A 16 4.58 4.78 -14.81
CA ARG A 16 3.90 4.87 -16.12
C ARG A 16 4.05 6.23 -16.80
N ALA A 17 4.96 7.08 -16.32
CA ALA A 17 5.16 8.43 -16.83
C ALA A 17 3.86 9.26 -16.97
N CYS A 18 2.90 9.09 -16.06
CA CYS A 18 1.57 9.69 -16.19
C CYS A 18 1.51 11.19 -15.80
N GLY A 19 2.56 11.76 -15.21
CA GLY A 19 2.66 13.18 -14.86
C GLY A 19 1.85 13.64 -13.63
N LEU A 20 1.08 12.77 -12.98
CA LEU A 20 0.27 13.17 -11.81
C LEU A 20 1.12 13.72 -10.65
N CYS A 21 2.25 13.08 -10.34
CA CYS A 21 3.13 13.51 -9.26
C CYS A 21 3.79 14.87 -9.53
N GLU A 22 4.13 15.16 -10.78
CA GLU A 22 4.67 16.46 -11.22
C GLU A 22 3.62 17.55 -11.08
N LYS A 23 2.40 17.31 -11.58
CA LYS A 23 1.29 18.26 -11.51
C LYS A 23 0.92 18.64 -10.07
N GLU A 24 0.94 17.68 -9.17
CA GLU A 24 0.54 17.89 -7.78
C GLU A 24 1.70 18.33 -6.88
N CYS A 25 2.94 18.39 -7.37
CA CYS A 25 4.08 18.80 -6.57
C CYS A 25 4.01 20.30 -6.22
N PRO A 26 3.85 20.68 -4.93
CA PRO A 26 3.67 22.08 -4.57
C PRO A 26 4.94 22.92 -4.72
N THR A 27 6.12 22.28 -4.77
CA THR A 27 7.41 22.95 -4.94
C THR A 27 7.94 22.87 -6.36
N GLY A 28 7.27 22.13 -7.27
CA GLY A 28 7.77 21.90 -8.62
C GLY A 28 9.02 21.02 -8.71
N ALA A 29 9.33 20.27 -7.64
CA ALA A 29 10.56 19.46 -7.54
C ALA A 29 10.54 18.16 -8.37
N ILE A 30 9.54 17.93 -9.22
CA ILE A 30 9.37 16.67 -9.95
C ILE A 30 9.21 16.97 -11.44
N GLU A 31 10.00 16.30 -12.25
CA GLU A 31 9.94 16.33 -13.72
C GLU A 31 9.66 14.91 -14.23
N VAL A 32 8.69 14.76 -15.15
CA VAL A 32 8.33 13.44 -15.71
C VAL A 32 8.59 13.43 -17.22
N GLU A 33 9.62 12.70 -17.62
CA GLU A 33 9.86 12.32 -19.02
C GLU A 33 9.50 10.83 -19.20
N ASP A 34 10.49 9.94 -19.30
CA ASP A 34 10.29 8.48 -19.33
C ASP A 34 9.97 7.89 -17.95
N SER A 35 10.35 8.60 -16.89
CA SER A 35 10.10 8.27 -15.50
C SER A 35 10.18 9.53 -14.65
N ALA A 36 9.57 9.50 -13.46
CA ALA A 36 9.64 10.62 -12.54
C ALA A 36 11.08 10.80 -12.02
N LYS A 37 11.60 12.03 -12.12
CA LYS A 37 12.87 12.48 -11.55
C LYS A 37 12.56 13.52 -10.48
N ILE A 38 13.23 13.44 -9.33
CA ILE A 38 12.99 14.32 -8.18
C ILE A 38 14.23 15.16 -7.94
N ASP A 39 14.07 16.49 -7.91
CA ASP A 39 15.13 17.40 -7.44
C ASP A 39 15.14 17.41 -5.91
N GLU A 40 16.20 16.86 -5.32
CA GLU A 40 16.37 16.78 -3.87
C GLU A 40 16.48 18.14 -3.19
N LYS A 41 16.88 19.20 -3.91
CA LYS A 41 17.05 20.54 -3.33
C LYS A 41 15.70 21.20 -3.07
N ASP A 42 14.75 20.99 -3.99
CA ASP A 42 13.42 21.58 -3.92
C ASP A 42 12.38 20.64 -3.31
N CYS A 43 12.73 19.35 -3.15
CA CYS A 43 11.87 18.36 -2.52
C CYS A 43 11.85 18.52 -0.99
N VAL A 44 10.75 19.05 -0.48
CA VAL A 44 10.49 19.16 0.97
C VAL A 44 10.00 17.86 1.62
N ARG A 45 9.97 16.76 0.86
CA ARG A 45 9.58 15.42 1.32
C ARG A 45 8.19 15.39 1.98
N CYS A 46 7.23 16.10 1.38
CA CYS A 46 5.85 16.20 1.88
C CYS A 46 5.03 14.91 1.73
N GLY A 47 5.34 14.07 0.72
CA GLY A 47 4.66 12.80 0.48
C GLY A 47 3.48 12.86 -0.49
N LEU A 48 3.07 14.03 -0.99
CA LEU A 48 1.92 14.15 -1.88
C LEU A 48 2.08 13.35 -3.18
N CYS A 49 3.28 13.31 -3.75
CA CYS A 49 3.60 12.52 -4.94
C CYS A 49 3.34 11.01 -4.75
N VAL A 50 3.41 10.53 -3.51
CA VAL A 50 3.14 9.14 -3.15
C VAL A 50 1.63 8.89 -3.09
N GLU A 51 0.88 9.81 -2.46
CA GLU A 51 -0.58 9.70 -2.34
C GLU A 51 -1.29 9.72 -3.71
N VAL A 52 -0.75 10.50 -4.65
CA VAL A 52 -1.36 10.65 -5.98
C VAL A 52 -0.88 9.61 -7.00
N CYS A 53 0.11 8.78 -6.66
CA CYS A 53 0.64 7.79 -7.60
C CYS A 53 -0.22 6.52 -7.58
N PRO A 54 -1.01 6.21 -8.63
CA PRO A 54 -1.90 5.05 -8.64
C PRO A 54 -1.16 3.73 -8.93
N PHE A 55 0.16 3.78 -9.11
CA PHE A 55 1.00 2.64 -9.49
C PHE A 55 1.99 2.24 -8.39
N ASP A 56 1.90 2.86 -7.21
CA ASP A 56 2.87 2.69 -6.11
C ASP A 56 4.33 2.88 -6.56
N ALA A 57 4.56 3.70 -7.59
CA ALA A 57 5.88 3.90 -8.19
C ALA A 57 6.74 4.91 -7.43
N ILE A 58 6.18 5.60 -6.43
CA ILE A 58 6.90 6.55 -5.59
C ILE A 58 6.65 6.16 -4.14
N LEU A 59 7.71 6.04 -3.35
CA LEU A 59 7.67 5.68 -1.95
C LEU A 59 8.24 6.80 -1.10
N LEU A 60 7.60 7.08 0.03
CA LEU A 60 8.16 7.90 1.10
C LEU A 60 8.49 6.99 2.27
N GLY A 61 9.74 7.00 2.70
CA GLY A 61 10.22 6.13 3.77
C GLY A 61 11.08 6.86 4.79
N ARG A 62 11.33 6.20 5.92
CA ARG A 62 12.47 6.51 6.79
C ARG A 62 13.65 5.69 6.32
N ALA A 63 14.70 6.34 5.84
CA ALA A 63 15.96 5.70 5.57
C ALA A 63 16.83 5.75 6.83
N THR A 64 17.26 4.58 7.30
CA THR A 64 18.35 4.46 8.28
C THR A 64 19.64 4.20 7.51
N CYS A 65 20.66 5.03 7.73
CA CYS A 65 21.98 4.87 7.10
C CYS A 65 23.07 4.63 8.17
N GLU A 66 23.90 3.61 7.95
CA GLU A 66 25.03 3.27 8.82
C GLU A 66 26.35 3.87 8.33
N LEU A 67 26.77 5.01 8.89
CA LEU A 67 28.04 5.62 8.51
C LEU A 67 29.26 4.85 9.11
N PRO A 68 30.40 4.75 8.40
CA PRO A 68 30.78 5.50 7.18
C PRO A 68 30.63 4.75 5.84
N LYS A 69 30.15 3.50 5.82
CA LYS A 69 30.05 2.64 4.60
C LYS A 69 28.64 2.04 4.42
N GLY A 70 27.61 2.80 4.75
CA GLY A 70 26.29 2.27 5.04
C GLY A 70 25.55 1.74 3.83
N SER A 71 25.00 0.54 3.97
CA SER A 71 23.76 0.18 3.31
C SER A 71 22.64 1.09 3.85
N TYR A 72 21.78 1.54 2.95
CA TYR A 72 20.53 2.19 3.34
C TYR A 72 19.47 1.12 3.59
N ARG A 73 18.66 1.29 4.63
CA ARG A 73 17.43 0.53 4.81
C ARG A 73 16.28 1.52 4.86
N ILE A 74 15.36 1.40 3.90
CA ILE A 74 14.18 2.28 3.81
C ILE A 74 12.99 1.53 4.39
N GLU A 75 12.45 2.05 5.48
CA GLU A 75 11.16 1.65 6.03
C GLU A 75 10.08 2.49 5.35
N VAL A 76 9.34 1.87 4.43
CA VAL A 76 8.25 2.49 3.68
C VAL A 76 7.13 2.90 4.64
N LEU A 77 6.72 4.17 4.59
CA LEU A 77 5.72 4.73 5.50
C LEU A 77 4.27 4.63 4.96
N THR A 78 4.10 4.24 3.69
CA THR A 78 2.77 3.99 3.11
C THR A 78 2.20 2.68 3.62
N LYS A 79 1.16 2.78 4.43
CA LYS A 79 0.54 1.65 5.10
C LYS A 79 -0.49 0.99 4.17
N ARG A 80 -0.08 -0.06 3.44
CA ARG A 80 -1.01 -1.20 3.29
C ARG A 80 -1.21 -1.79 4.68
N PRO A 81 -2.39 -2.31 5.04
CA PRO A 81 -2.52 -2.98 6.32
C PRO A 81 -1.53 -4.15 6.35
N GLU A 82 -0.75 -4.25 7.43
CA GLU A 82 0.20 -5.36 7.65
C GLU A 82 -0.51 -6.72 7.65
N VAL A 83 -1.83 -6.70 7.86
CA VAL A 83 -2.72 -7.84 7.88
C VAL A 83 -3.83 -7.67 6.84
N SER A 84 -4.05 -8.72 6.06
CA SER A 84 -5.11 -8.87 5.07
C SER A 84 -5.85 -10.19 5.30
N VAL A 85 -6.68 -10.64 4.35
CA VAL A 85 -7.38 -11.93 4.46
C VAL A 85 -7.27 -12.76 3.19
N ARG A 86 -7.30 -14.08 3.34
CA ARG A 86 -7.42 -15.06 2.26
C ARG A 86 -8.76 -15.76 2.39
N ILE A 87 -9.41 -16.03 1.26
CA ILE A 87 -10.70 -16.72 1.20
C ILE A 87 -10.50 -18.09 0.55
N SER A 88 -10.94 -19.14 1.23
CA SER A 88 -10.94 -20.50 0.72
C SER A 88 -12.18 -20.73 -0.15
N GLU A 89 -11.96 -21.02 -1.43
CA GLU A 89 -13.04 -21.31 -2.38
C GLU A 89 -13.84 -22.56 -1.99
N SER A 90 -13.15 -23.61 -1.51
CA SER A 90 -13.77 -24.89 -1.15
C SER A 90 -14.61 -24.83 0.15
N LYS A 91 -14.28 -23.94 1.08
CA LYS A 91 -15.03 -23.76 2.34
C LYS A 91 -16.12 -22.69 2.24
N CYS A 92 -16.05 -21.80 1.25
CA CYS A 92 -17.00 -20.71 1.12
C CYS A 92 -18.37 -21.24 0.69
N VAL A 93 -19.41 -20.89 1.45
CA VAL A 93 -20.81 -21.23 1.12
C VAL A 93 -21.54 -20.09 0.40
N GLY A 94 -20.84 -19.02 0.03
CA GLY A 94 -21.40 -17.89 -0.72
C GLY A 94 -22.48 -17.08 0.02
N CYS A 95 -22.48 -17.09 1.36
CA CYS A 95 -23.52 -16.45 2.18
C CYS A 95 -23.47 -14.91 2.22
N GLN A 96 -22.38 -14.29 1.75
CA GLN A 96 -22.12 -12.84 1.75
C GLN A 96 -22.05 -12.13 3.11
N ALA A 97 -22.05 -12.86 4.24
CA ALA A 97 -21.93 -12.24 5.57
C ALA A 97 -20.71 -11.29 5.70
N CYS A 98 -19.57 -11.68 5.12
CA CYS A 98 -18.35 -10.89 5.12
C CYS A 98 -18.42 -9.63 4.23
N SER A 99 -19.15 -9.68 3.12
CA SER A 99 -19.40 -8.50 2.27
C SER A 99 -20.32 -7.52 2.99
N SER A 100 -21.40 -8.00 3.61
CA SER A 100 -22.32 -7.17 4.37
C SER A 100 -21.70 -6.55 5.61
N SER A 101 -20.75 -7.23 6.26
CA SER A 101 -20.08 -6.73 7.47
C SER A 101 -18.85 -5.87 7.18
N CYS A 102 -18.44 -5.71 5.92
CA CYS A 102 -17.22 -4.99 5.57
C CYS A 102 -17.46 -3.48 5.65
N PRO A 103 -16.86 -2.75 6.61
CA PRO A 103 -17.13 -1.32 6.80
C PRO A 103 -16.58 -0.43 5.68
N VAL A 104 -15.68 -0.97 4.86
CA VAL A 104 -14.96 -0.27 3.78
C VAL A 104 -15.26 -0.87 2.40
N GLU A 105 -16.26 -1.76 2.33
CA GLU A 105 -16.71 -2.40 1.08
C GLU A 105 -15.60 -3.08 0.26
N ALA A 106 -14.55 -3.57 0.94
CA ALA A 106 -13.42 -4.24 0.31
C ALA A 106 -13.77 -5.64 -0.22
N LEU A 107 -14.91 -6.23 0.18
CA LEU A 107 -15.34 -7.56 -0.25
C LEU A 107 -16.58 -7.49 -1.14
N PHE A 108 -16.43 -7.80 -2.42
CA PHE A 108 -17.48 -7.61 -3.44
C PHE A 108 -17.67 -8.85 -4.32
N GLY A 109 -18.86 -9.02 -4.89
CA GLY A 109 -19.19 -10.16 -5.75
C GLY A 109 -20.62 -10.66 -5.56
N ALA A 110 -21.00 -11.67 -6.35
CA ALA A 110 -22.34 -12.24 -6.35
C ALA A 110 -22.55 -13.26 -5.20
N LYS A 111 -23.79 -13.37 -4.74
CA LYS A 111 -24.20 -14.41 -3.78
C LYS A 111 -24.01 -15.79 -4.38
N GLY A 112 -23.62 -16.76 -3.56
CA GLY A 112 -23.37 -18.14 -4.01
C GLY A 112 -21.94 -18.39 -4.52
N SER A 113 -21.07 -17.37 -4.48
CA SER A 113 -19.66 -17.52 -4.83
C SER A 113 -18.75 -16.83 -3.80
N PRO A 114 -17.47 -17.23 -3.69
CA PRO A 114 -16.49 -16.48 -2.92
C PRO A 114 -16.42 -15.02 -3.39
N PRO A 115 -16.43 -14.03 -2.48
CA PRO A 115 -16.24 -12.63 -2.87
C PRO A 115 -14.79 -12.38 -3.27
N LYS A 116 -14.59 -11.36 -4.09
CA LYS A 116 -13.28 -10.79 -4.39
C LYS A 116 -12.90 -9.77 -3.32
N LEU A 117 -11.61 -9.70 -3.00
CA LEU A 117 -11.05 -8.73 -2.07
C LEU A 117 -10.35 -7.61 -2.86
N ASP A 118 -10.78 -6.37 -2.63
CA ASP A 118 -10.03 -5.16 -2.96
C ASP A 118 -8.97 -4.97 -1.87
N VAL A 119 -7.72 -5.29 -2.19
CA VAL A 119 -6.60 -5.22 -1.24
C VAL A 119 -6.22 -3.78 -0.89
N ASP A 120 -6.58 -2.82 -1.73
CA ASP A 120 -6.24 -1.41 -1.54
C ASP A 120 -7.29 -0.72 -0.64
N ARG A 121 -8.56 -1.17 -0.68
CA ARG A 121 -9.60 -0.74 0.27
C ARG A 121 -9.57 -1.48 1.60
N CYS A 122 -9.00 -2.68 1.63
CA CYS A 122 -8.95 -3.47 2.85
C CYS A 122 -8.12 -2.71 3.91
N VAL A 123 -8.68 -2.56 5.11
CA VAL A 123 -8.00 -1.91 6.25
C VAL A 123 -7.51 -2.93 7.30
N GLY A 124 -7.63 -4.23 7.03
CA GLY A 124 -7.16 -5.27 7.94
C GLY A 124 -7.96 -5.41 9.24
N CYS A 125 -9.23 -4.98 9.29
CA CYS A 125 -10.05 -5.02 10.51
C CYS A 125 -10.47 -6.43 10.98
N LEU A 126 -10.35 -7.44 10.12
CA LEU A 126 -10.66 -8.85 10.38
C LEU A 126 -12.12 -9.18 10.77
N GLU A 127 -13.06 -8.24 10.63
CA GLU A 127 -14.48 -8.53 10.89
C GLU A 127 -15.01 -9.66 10.00
N CYS A 128 -14.56 -9.72 8.74
CA CYS A 128 -14.90 -10.79 7.82
C CYS A 128 -14.45 -12.18 8.29
N VAL A 129 -13.32 -12.28 9.01
CA VAL A 129 -12.85 -13.52 9.64
C VAL A 129 -13.80 -13.89 10.79
N ARG A 130 -14.13 -12.92 11.65
CA ARG A 130 -15.00 -13.10 12.82
C ARG A 130 -16.40 -13.58 12.43
N ILE A 131 -16.99 -12.99 11.40
CA ILE A 131 -18.37 -13.26 11.00
C ILE A 131 -18.52 -14.49 10.11
N CYS A 132 -17.43 -15.04 9.53
CA CYS A 132 -17.53 -16.10 8.53
C CYS A 132 -18.04 -17.42 9.16
N PRO A 133 -19.29 -17.85 8.88
CA PRO A 133 -19.87 -19.00 9.56
C PRO A 133 -19.21 -20.32 9.14
N SER A 134 -18.72 -20.39 7.89
CA SER A 134 -18.02 -21.57 7.37
C SER A 134 -16.51 -21.55 7.61
N ARG A 135 -15.99 -20.52 8.31
CA ARG A 135 -14.55 -20.33 8.57
C ARG A 135 -13.71 -20.43 7.28
N ALA A 136 -14.25 -19.88 6.20
CA ALA A 136 -13.59 -19.84 4.89
C ALA A 136 -12.58 -18.69 4.77
N ILE A 137 -12.55 -17.74 5.71
CA ILE A 137 -11.69 -16.54 5.65
C ILE A 137 -10.66 -16.61 6.76
N GLU A 138 -9.39 -16.48 6.41
CA GLU A 138 -8.24 -16.55 7.32
C GLU A 138 -7.36 -15.29 7.17
N PRO A 139 -6.81 -14.72 8.26
CA PRO A 139 -5.90 -13.60 8.16
C PRO A 139 -4.58 -13.98 7.49
N VAL A 140 -3.96 -13.04 6.77
CA VAL A 140 -2.66 -13.20 6.10
C VAL A 140 -1.83 -11.94 6.29
N GLY A 141 -0.57 -12.08 6.70
CA GLY A 141 0.30 -10.95 7.05
C GLY A 141 0.86 -11.09 8.47
N GLY A 142 1.93 -10.36 8.76
CA GLY A 142 2.78 -10.61 9.92
C GLY A 142 2.17 -10.16 11.24
N PHE A 143 1.75 -11.12 12.07
CA PHE A 143 1.65 -10.89 13.52
C PHE A 143 3.06 -10.73 14.09
N ARG A 144 3.52 -9.51 14.33
CA ARG A 144 4.52 -9.30 15.38
C ARG A 144 3.77 -9.36 16.71
N GLY A 145 3.78 -10.55 17.32
CA GLY A 145 3.53 -10.69 18.76
C GLY A 145 4.66 -10.08 19.57
#